data_AF-A0A2R7QIE9-F1
#
_entry.id   AF-A0A2R7QIE9-F1
#
_cell.length_a   1.000
_cell.length_b   1.000
_cell.length_c   1.000
_cell.angle_alpha   90.00
_cell.angle_beta   90.00
_cell.angle_gamma   90.00
#
_symmetry.space_group_name_H-M   'P 1'
#
loop_
_entity.id
_entity.type
_entity.pdbx_description
1 polymer ?
#
loop_
_entity_poly.entity_id
_entity_poly.type
_entity_poly.pdbx_seq_one_letter_code
_entity_poly.pdbx_strand_id
1 'polypeptide(L)'
;MDRANESLAAPAVLMWAATGPVLAAVVLIAGLRRSISGKTAAALDLLLLVLAAPSHWMASFPAGMGLADAFGISGGDHAPWGKVLYAVSAVSFVALLALAIRSSRTPSAPTA
;
A
#
# COMPACT_ATOMS: atom_id res chain seq x y z
N MET A 1 -11.49 26.01 -23.26
CA MET A 1 -12.19 25.10 -22.32
C MET A 1 -11.56 25.35 -20.97
N ASP A 2 -11.88 26.50 -20.36
CA ASP A 2 -11.05 27.12 -19.30
C ASP A 2 -11.88 27.58 -18.09
N ARG A 3 -12.88 26.78 -17.68
CA ARG A 3 -13.79 27.15 -16.57
C ARG A 3 -13.78 26.20 -15.37
N ALA A 4 -12.84 25.26 -15.29
CA ALA A 4 -12.64 24.43 -14.11
C ALA A 4 -11.14 24.18 -13.85
N ASN A 5 -10.36 25.26 -13.83
CA ASN A 5 -8.88 25.25 -13.70
C ASN A 5 -8.41 24.94 -12.26
N GLU A 6 -9.06 23.99 -11.57
CA GLU A 6 -8.56 23.46 -10.32
C GLU A 6 -7.54 22.36 -10.65
N SER A 7 -6.29 22.60 -10.26
CA SER A 7 -5.25 21.58 -10.35
C SER A 7 -5.68 20.38 -9.51
N LEU A 8 -5.74 19.20 -10.12
CA LEU A 8 -5.97 17.91 -9.44
C LEU A 8 -4.83 17.52 -8.47
N ALA A 9 -3.95 18.47 -8.13
CA ALA A 9 -2.70 18.26 -7.42
C ALA A 9 -1.90 17.08 -7.99
N ALA A 10 -1.98 16.86 -9.32
CA ALA A 10 -1.41 15.68 -9.96
C ALA A 10 0.07 15.46 -9.61
N PRO A 11 0.94 16.49 -9.55
CA PRO A 11 2.31 16.30 -9.07
C PRO A 11 2.40 15.76 -7.65
N ALA A 12 1.56 16.25 -6.73
CA ALA A 12 1.54 15.78 -5.34
C ALA A 12 1.03 14.34 -5.24
N VAL A 13 0.01 13.97 -6.03
CA VAL A 13 -0.49 12.59 -6.11
C VAL A 13 0.58 11.64 -6.66
N LEU A 14 1.30 12.05 -7.70
CA LEU A 14 2.40 11.26 -8.26
C LEU A 14 3.55 11.08 -7.27
N MET A 15 3.92 12.15 -6.55
CA MET A 15 4.93 12.07 -5.48
C MET A 15 4.49 11.14 -4.35
N TRP A 16 3.23 11.24 -3.92
CA TRP A 16 2.66 10.34 -2.92
C TRP A 16 2.70 8.88 -3.38
N ALA A 17 2.22 8.62 -4.60
CA ALA A 17 2.20 7.30 -5.21
C ALA A 17 3.60 6.67 -5.34
N ALA A 18 4.64 7.48 -5.58
CA ALA A 18 6.02 7.01 -5.68
C ALA A 18 6.61 6.57 -4.32
N THR A 19 6.08 7.07 -3.20
CA THR A 19 6.63 6.80 -1.86
C THR A 19 6.64 5.31 -1.53
N GLY A 20 5.55 4.59 -1.80
CA GLY A 20 5.44 3.15 -1.54
C GLY A 20 6.45 2.31 -2.34
N PRO A 21 6.51 2.42 -3.68
CA PRO A 21 7.49 1.74 -4.51
C PRO A 21 8.94 2.04 -4.15
N VAL A 22 9.26 3.29 -3.79
CA VAL A 22 10.61 3.66 -3.35
C VAL A 22 10.96 2.96 -2.03
N LEU A 23 10.07 2.97 -1.04
CA LEU A 23 10.28 2.26 0.22
C LEU A 23 10.44 0.75 0.02
N ALA A 24 9.61 0.15 -0.82
CA ALA A 24 9.69 -1.28 -1.15
C ALA A 24 11.02 -1.62 -1.85
N ALA A 25 11.46 -0.78 -2.79
CA ALA A 25 12.76 -0.96 -3.45
C ALA A 25 13.92 -0.89 -2.44
N VAL A 26 13.87 0.03 -1.47
CA VAL A 26 14.89 0.12 -0.40
C VAL A 26 14.93 -1.14 0.45
N VAL A 27 13.77 -1.65 0.88
CA VAL A 27 13.65 -2.89 1.66
C VAL A 27 14.19 -4.09 0.87
N LEU A 28 13.78 -4.22 -0.40
CA LEU A 28 14.24 -5.28 -1.28
C LEU A 28 15.77 -5.24 -1.45
N ILE A 29 16.34 -4.06 -1.74
CA ILE A 29 17.79 -3.89 -1.88
C ILE A 29 18.52 -4.24 -0.58
N ALA A 30 18.00 -3.85 0.58
CA ALA A 30 18.57 -4.20 1.88
C ALA A 30 18.56 -5.73 2.10
N GLY A 31 17.50 -6.43 1.68
CA GLY A 31 17.43 -7.89 1.69
C GLY A 31 18.44 -8.54 0.74
N LEU A 32 18.56 -8.05 -0.49
CA LEU A 32 19.51 -8.55 -1.50
C LEU A 32 20.97 -8.34 -1.08
N ARG A 33 21.26 -7.23 -0.40
CA ARG A 33 22.58 -6.93 0.19
C ARG A 33 22.85 -7.70 1.49
N ARG A 34 21.91 -8.53 1.95
CA ARG A 34 21.95 -9.26 3.23
C ARG A 34 22.14 -8.37 4.45
N SER A 35 21.75 -7.10 4.36
CA SER A 35 21.73 -6.17 5.51
C SER A 35 20.60 -6.49 6.48
N ILE A 36 19.55 -7.15 6.00
CA ILE A 36 18.45 -7.70 6.80
C ILE A 36 18.17 -9.14 6.39
N SER A 37 17.53 -9.91 7.27
CA SER A 37 17.11 -11.27 6.94
C SER A 37 16.06 -11.27 5.82
N GLY A 38 16.07 -12.27 4.95
CA GLY A 38 15.06 -12.38 3.87
C GLY A 38 13.63 -12.47 4.40
N LYS A 39 13.43 -13.05 5.59
CA LYS A 39 12.12 -13.06 6.28
C LYS A 39 11.69 -11.66 6.69
N THR A 40 12.63 -10.85 7.21
CA THR A 40 12.38 -9.45 7.58
C THR A 40 12.04 -8.61 6.36
N ALA A 41 12.81 -8.75 5.27
CA ALA A 41 12.54 -8.05 4.01
C ALA A 41 11.13 -8.38 3.49
N ALA A 42 10.79 -9.67 3.40
CA ALA A 42 9.46 -10.11 2.98
C ALA A 42 8.33 -9.59 3.88
N ALA A 43 8.52 -9.59 5.21
CA ALA A 43 7.52 -9.07 6.14
C ALA A 43 7.29 -7.56 5.95
N LEU A 44 8.36 -6.79 5.74
CA LEU A 44 8.28 -5.35 5.51
C LEU A 44 7.61 -5.02 4.17
N ASP A 45 7.96 -5.72 3.09
CA ASP A 45 7.32 -5.51 1.78
C ASP A 45 5.83 -5.91 1.80
N LEU A 46 5.48 -7.02 2.48
CA LEU A 46 4.08 -7.39 2.70
C LEU A 46 3.33 -6.32 3.49
N LEU A 47 3.95 -5.75 4.52
CA LEU A 47 3.37 -4.66 5.30
C LEU A 47 3.13 -3.42 4.42
N LEU A 48 4.10 -3.03 3.58
CA LEU A 48 3.93 -1.92 2.64
C LEU A 48 2.76 -2.15 1.67
N LEU A 49 2.58 -3.38 1.18
CA LEU A 49 1.43 -3.74 0.34
C LEU A 49 0.10 -3.68 1.11
N VAL A 50 0.05 -4.10 2.38
CA VAL A 50 -1.16 -3.95 3.21
C VAL A 50 -1.54 -2.48 3.38
N LEU A 51 -0.56 -1.63 3.61
CA LEU A 51 -0.74 -0.19 3.80
C LEU A 51 -1.10 0.55 2.51
N ALA A 52 -0.91 -0.07 1.34
CA ALA A 52 -1.25 0.53 0.06
C ALA A 52 -2.77 0.78 -0.08
N ALA A 53 -3.61 -0.14 0.40
CA ALA A 53 -5.07 0.03 0.39
C ALA A 53 -5.57 1.27 1.15
N PRO A 54 -5.28 1.46 2.46
CA PRO A 54 -5.71 2.65 3.18
C PRO A 54 -5.04 3.93 2.66
N SER A 55 -3.79 3.85 2.17
CA SER A 55 -3.11 4.97 1.53
C SER A 55 -3.83 5.43 0.25
N HIS A 56 -4.22 4.48 -0.61
CA HIS A 56 -4.98 4.76 -1.83
C HIS A 56 -6.33 5.40 -1.52
N TRP A 57 -7.08 4.82 -0.59
CA TRP A 57 -8.37 5.38 -0.17
C TRP A 57 -8.20 6.82 0.31
N MET A 58 -7.24 7.08 1.20
CA MET A 58 -7.02 8.43 1.75
C MET A 58 -6.60 9.45 0.68
N ALA A 59 -5.83 9.02 -0.32
CA ALA A 59 -5.42 9.88 -1.44
C ALA A 59 -6.56 10.15 -2.43
N SER A 60 -7.42 9.17 -2.71
CA SER A 60 -8.52 9.32 -3.67
C SER A 60 -9.79 9.95 -3.09
N PHE A 61 -9.98 9.84 -1.77
CA PHE A 61 -11.22 10.22 -1.10
C PHE A 61 -11.63 11.69 -1.29
N PRO A 62 -10.73 12.70 -1.14
CA PRO A 62 -11.13 14.10 -1.32
C PRO A 62 -11.64 14.40 -2.73
N ALA A 63 -10.99 13.84 -3.76
CA ALA A 63 -11.43 13.98 -5.15
C ALA A 63 -12.80 13.31 -5.37
N GLY A 64 -13.00 12.13 -4.78
CA GLY A 64 -14.28 11.43 -4.81
C GLY A 64 -15.42 12.23 -4.18
N MET A 65 -15.21 12.82 -3.00
CA MET A 65 -16.21 13.67 -2.36
C MET A 65 -16.54 14.91 -3.19
N GLY A 66 -15.53 15.60 -3.75
CA GLY A 66 -15.76 16.77 -4.60
C GLY A 66 -16.64 16.46 -5.82
N LEU A 67 -16.42 15.29 -6.44
CA LEU A 67 -17.27 14.81 -7.53
C LEU A 67 -18.69 14.47 -7.06
N ALA A 68 -18.84 13.85 -5.88
CA ALA A 68 -20.12 13.53 -5.30
C ALA A 68 -20.96 14.79 -5.02
N ASP A 69 -20.35 15.82 -4.44
CA ASP A 69 -21.04 17.07 -4.10
C ASP A 69 -21.38 17.90 -5.35
N ALA A 70 -20.49 17.92 -6.35
CA ALA A 70 -20.69 18.69 -7.57
C ALA A 70 -21.75 18.08 -8.52
N PHE A 71 -21.84 16.75 -8.58
CA PHE A 71 -22.67 16.06 -9.58
C PHE A 71 -23.75 15.15 -8.99
N GLY A 72 -23.84 15.02 -7.66
CA GLY A 72 -24.80 14.14 -6.99
C GLY A 72 -24.56 12.65 -7.27
N ILE A 73 -23.31 12.26 -7.56
CA ILE A 73 -22.92 10.88 -7.88
C ILE A 73 -22.23 10.19 -6.70
N SER A 74 -21.97 8.88 -6.82
CA SER A 74 -21.10 8.18 -5.87
C SER A 74 -19.68 8.69 -5.95
N GLY A 75 -19.09 9.06 -4.80
CA GLY A 75 -17.69 9.47 -4.68
C GLY A 75 -16.68 8.33 -4.63
N GLY A 76 -17.11 7.09 -4.92
CA GLY A 76 -16.22 5.93 -4.93
C GLY A 76 -15.20 5.96 -6.07
N ASP A 77 -14.03 5.36 -5.85
CA ASP A 77 -13.09 5.07 -6.93
C ASP A 77 -13.61 3.91 -7.78
N HIS A 78 -13.87 4.19 -9.06
CA HIS A 78 -14.35 3.22 -10.04
C HIS A 78 -13.24 2.73 -10.98
N ALA A 79 -11.97 3.12 -10.74
CA ALA A 79 -10.85 2.68 -11.56
C ALA A 79 -10.59 1.16 -11.40
N PRO A 80 -10.35 0.43 -12.50
CA PRO A 80 -10.08 -1.01 -12.43
C PRO A 80 -8.83 -1.33 -11.61
N TRP A 81 -7.82 -0.45 -11.61
CA TRP A 81 -6.56 -0.62 -10.89
C TRP A 81 -6.72 -0.48 -9.37
N GLY A 82 -7.67 0.32 -8.88
CA GLY A 82 -7.97 0.41 -7.44
C GLY A 82 -8.43 -0.94 -6.87
N LYS A 83 -9.26 -1.67 -7.62
CA LYS A 83 -9.69 -3.04 -7.25
C LYS A 83 -8.52 -4.02 -7.19
N VAL A 84 -7.58 -3.94 -8.14
CA VAL A 84 -6.36 -4.76 -8.14
C VAL A 84 -5.52 -4.45 -6.90
N LEU A 85 -5.33 -3.18 -6.57
CA LEU A 85 -4.58 -2.77 -5.39
C LEU A 85 -5.21 -3.31 -4.09
N TYR A 86 -6.54 -3.21 -3.95
CA TYR A 86 -7.25 -3.77 -2.78
C TYR A 86 -7.10 -5.30 -2.70
N ALA A 87 -7.19 -6.01 -3.82
CA ALA A 87 -7.02 -7.46 -3.85
C ALA A 87 -5.58 -7.85 -3.43
N VAL A 88 -4.56 -7.19 -3.98
CA VAL A 88 -3.16 -7.43 -3.61
C VAL A 88 -2.92 -7.11 -2.13
N SER A 89 -3.49 -6.02 -1.62
CA SER A 89 -3.38 -5.64 -0.21
C SER A 89 -4.01 -6.69 0.71
N ALA A 90 -5.18 -7.22 0.35
CA ALA A 90 -5.86 -8.27 1.09
C ALA A 90 -5.06 -9.58 1.11
N VAL A 91 -4.53 -10.01 -0.04
CA VAL A 91 -3.67 -11.20 -0.13
C VAL A 91 -2.40 -11.01 0.71
N SER A 92 -1.80 -9.82 0.65
CA SER A 92 -0.60 -9.48 1.41
C SER A 92 -0.86 -9.50 2.91
N PHE A 93 -2.05 -9.07 3.35
CA PHE A 93 -2.45 -9.14 4.75
C PHE A 93 -2.54 -10.58 5.24
N VAL A 94 -3.20 -11.45 4.47
CA VAL A 94 -3.28 -12.89 4.79
C VAL A 94 -1.90 -13.53 4.83
N ALA A 95 -1.03 -13.22 3.87
CA ALA A 95 0.35 -13.72 3.84
C ALA A 95 1.17 -13.25 5.04
N LEU A 96 1.02 -11.98 5.45
CA LEU A 96 1.70 -11.41 6.61
C LEU A 96 1.23 -12.09 7.91
N LEU A 97 -0.08 -12.31 8.06
CA LEU A 97 -0.62 -13.07 9.19
C LEU A 97 -0.09 -14.50 9.24
N ALA A 98 -0.05 -15.19 8.10
CA ALA A 98 0.50 -16.54 8.01
C ALA A 98 1.99 -16.58 8.41
N LEU A 99 2.77 -15.58 7.98
CA LEU A 99 4.19 -15.43 8.36
C LEU A 99 4.37 -15.17 9.86
N ALA A 100 3.54 -14.31 10.45
CA ALA A 100 3.56 -14.01 11.88
C ALA A 100 3.21 -15.25 12.72
N ILE A 101 2.14 -15.95 12.36
CA ILE A 101 1.69 -17.19 13.03
C ILE A 101 2.75 -18.30 12.92
N ARG A 102 3.44 -18.42 11.77
CA ARG A 102 4.51 -19.40 11.61
C ARG A 102 5.72 -19.06 12.48
N SER A 103 6.05 -17.78 12.60
CA SER A 103 7.20 -17.32 13.38
C SER A 103 7.01 -17.57 14.88
N SER A 104 5.81 -17.36 15.41
CA SER A 104 5.48 -17.61 16.82
C SER A 104 5.49 -19.09 17.23
N ARG A 105 5.38 -20.01 16.26
CA ARG A 105 5.39 -21.46 16.50
C ARG A 105 6.79 -22.09 16.56
N THR A 106 7.86 -21.32 16.36
CA THR A 106 9.23 -21.84 16.41
C THR A 106 9.66 -21.94 17.88
N PRO A 107 9.80 -23.13 18.48
CA PRO A 107 10.17 -23.25 19.89
C PRO A 107 11.61 -22.75 20.07
N SER A 108 11.85 -21.87 21.05
CA SER A 108 13.20 -21.60 21.54
C SER A 108 13.76 -22.91 22.11
N ALA A 109 14.87 -23.41 21.54
CA ALA A 109 15.53 -24.59 22.09
C ALA A 109 15.91 -24.34 23.58
N PRO A 110 15.73 -25.31 24.48
CA PRO A 110 16.14 -25.15 25.87
C PRO A 110 17.67 -24.97 25.91
N THR A 111 18.12 -23.87 26.49
CA THR A 111 19.50 -23.72 26.97
C THR A 111 19.71 -24.74 28.09
N ALA A 112 20.43 -25.82 27.78
CA ALA A 112 20.98 -26.75 28.77
C ALA A 112 22.18 -26.10 29.49
#